data_AF-A0A961JML8-F1
#
_entry.id   AF-A0A961JML8-F1
#
_cell.length_a   1.000
_cell.length_b   1.000
_cell.length_c   1.000
_cell.angle_alpha   90.00
_cell.angle_beta   90.00
_cell.angle_gamma   90.00
#
_symmetry.space_group_name_H-M   'P 1'
#
loop_
_entity.id
_entity.type
_entity.pdbx_description
1 polymer ?
#
loop_
_entity_poly.entity_id
_entity_poly.type
_entity_poly.pdbx_seq_one_letter_code
_entity_poly.pdbx_strand_id
1 'polypeptide(L)'
;MSRSLRLTRRAEESLVEIATWTIENFGLEQAELYENEVLTRCQAILNGLAHSRSCAVLVDDAADLRFARAGEHFLVFLDQPDEVIIVDILHSHSDLPRHVAALVTLGNVGL
;
A
#
# COMPACT_ATOMS: atom_id res chain seq x y z
N MET A 1 -10.57 1.64 21.66
CA MET A 1 -10.62 0.67 20.54
C MET A 1 -9.25 0.71 19.87
N SER A 2 -8.52 -0.39 19.83
CA SER A 2 -7.31 -0.51 19.02
C SER A 2 -7.72 -0.92 17.62
N ARG A 3 -7.45 -0.09 16.61
CA ARG A 3 -7.66 -0.48 15.21
C ARG A 3 -6.69 -1.60 14.85
N SER A 4 -7.11 -2.52 13.99
CA SER A 4 -6.23 -3.55 13.41
C SER A 4 -5.66 -3.09 12.07
N LEU A 5 -4.56 -3.71 11.64
CA LEU A 5 -4.04 -3.59 10.28
C LEU A 5 -3.92 -4.99 9.69
N ARG A 6 -4.37 -5.16 8.44
CA ARG A 6 -4.15 -6.39 7.67
C ARG A 6 -3.69 -6.07 6.26
N LEU A 7 -2.97 -7.01 5.67
CA LEU A 7 -2.63 -7.00 4.25
C LEU A 7 -3.66 -7.84 3.50
N THR A 8 -4.00 -7.45 2.28
CA THR A 8 -4.61 -8.39 1.35
C THR A 8 -3.54 -9.35 0.81
N ARG A 9 -3.96 -10.49 0.25
CA ARG A 9 -3.05 -11.41 -0.44
C ARG A 9 -2.20 -10.70 -1.51
N ARG A 10 -2.81 -9.78 -2.25
CA ARG A 10 -2.11 -9.00 -3.28
C ARG A 10 -1.01 -8.13 -2.68
N ALA A 11 -1.30 -7.45 -1.56
CA ALA A 11 -0.28 -6.67 -0.86
C ALA A 11 0.86 -7.54 -0.30
N GLU A 12 0.56 -8.76 0.18
CA GLU A 12 1.58 -9.73 0.61
C GLU A 12 2.46 -10.17 -0.57
N GLU A 13 1.85 -10.50 -1.72
CA GLU A 13 2.56 -10.86 -2.95
C GLU A 13 3.47 -9.71 -3.41
N SER A 14 2.96 -8.47 -3.48
CA SER A 14 3.76 -7.28 -3.82
C SER A 14 4.92 -7.05 -2.84
N LEU A 15 4.69 -7.23 -1.53
CA LEU A 15 5.74 -7.09 -0.51
C LEU A 15 6.88 -8.10 -0.75
N VAL A 16 6.52 -9.37 -1.01
CA VAL A 16 7.50 -10.44 -1.26
C VAL A 16 8.26 -10.21 -2.57
N GLU A 17 7.57 -9.80 -3.63
CA GLU A 17 8.19 -9.50 -4.93
C GLU A 17 9.20 -8.36 -4.82
N ILE A 18 8.81 -7.25 -4.18
CA ILE A 18 9.69 -6.09 -3.98
C ILE A 18 10.89 -6.48 -3.11
N ALA A 19 10.67 -7.19 -2.01
CA ALA A 19 11.76 -7.63 -1.13
C ALA A 19 12.74 -8.56 -1.87
N THR A 20 12.22 -9.54 -2.62
CA THR A 20 13.05 -10.48 -3.41
C THR A 20 13.90 -9.73 -4.42
N TRP A 21 13.28 -8.84 -5.22
CA TRP A 21 14.00 -8.04 -6.20
C TRP A 21 15.04 -7.12 -5.52
N THR A 22 14.71 -6.52 -4.37
CA THR A 22 15.64 -5.67 -3.61
C THR A 22 16.85 -6.45 -3.13
N ILE A 23 16.66 -7.67 -2.60
CA ILE A 23 17.75 -8.55 -2.18
C ILE A 23 18.63 -8.92 -3.37
N GLU A 24 18.03 -9.30 -4.50
CA GLU A 24 18.75 -9.73 -5.70
C GLU A 24 19.59 -8.60 -6.33
N ASN A 25 19.10 -7.35 -6.28
CA ASN A 25 19.73 -6.22 -6.96
C ASN A 25 20.63 -5.38 -6.05
N PHE A 26 20.33 -5.32 -4.75
CA PHE A 26 21.00 -4.42 -3.80
C PHE A 26 21.45 -5.08 -2.50
N GLY A 27 21.06 -6.33 -2.25
CA GLY A 27 21.44 -7.08 -1.06
C GLY A 27 20.48 -6.91 0.13
N LEU A 28 20.73 -7.73 1.16
CA LEU A 28 19.85 -7.87 2.31
C LEU A 28 19.69 -6.58 3.12
N GLU A 29 20.77 -5.82 3.32
CA GLU A 29 20.72 -4.57 4.10
C GLU A 29 19.72 -3.56 3.50
N GLN A 30 19.61 -3.48 2.18
CA GLN A 30 18.62 -2.61 1.53
C GLN A 30 17.19 -3.13 1.68
N ALA A 31 17.01 -4.46 1.66
CA ALA A 31 15.70 -5.06 1.90
C ALA A 31 15.20 -4.82 3.32
N GLU A 32 16.08 -4.86 4.33
CA GLU A 32 15.75 -4.52 5.72
C GLU A 32 15.36 -3.05 5.88
N LEU A 33 16.03 -2.13 5.19
CA LEU A 33 15.65 -0.71 5.18
C LEU A 33 14.27 -0.50 4.56
N TYR A 34 14.00 -1.16 3.43
CA TYR A 34 12.69 -1.17 2.80
C TYR A 34 11.59 -1.70 3.74
N GLU A 35 11.81 -2.84 4.39
CA GLU A 35 10.86 -3.43 5.33
C GLU A 35 10.53 -2.45 6.47
N ASN A 36 11.56 -1.85 7.09
CA ASN A 36 11.38 -0.87 8.15
C ASN A 36 10.59 0.36 7.69
N GLU A 37 10.79 0.81 6.46
CA GLU A 37 10.06 1.94 5.89
C GLU A 37 8.57 1.62 5.68
N VAL A 38 8.27 0.43 5.16
CA VAL A 38 6.90 -0.06 5.00
C VAL A 38 6.21 -0.21 6.36
N LEU A 39 6.88 -0.85 7.34
CA LEU A 39 6.35 -1.04 8.69
C LEU A 39 6.07 0.29 9.38
N THR A 40 7.01 1.24 9.31
CA THR A 40 6.84 2.59 9.85
C THR A 40 5.64 3.29 9.23
N ARG A 41 5.46 3.14 7.91
CA ARG A 41 4.30 3.73 7.23
C ARG A 41 2.99 3.07 7.64
N CYS A 42 2.93 1.74 7.72
CA CYS A 42 1.77 1.00 8.22
C CYS A 42 1.36 1.47 9.61
N GLN A 43 2.31 1.64 10.53
CA GLN A 43 2.04 2.12 11.88
C GLN A 43 1.51 3.56 11.89
N ALA A 44 2.07 4.44 11.05
CA ALA A 44 1.59 5.81 10.91
C ALA A 44 0.17 5.87 10.33
N ILE A 45 -0.16 5.01 9.36
CA ILE A 45 -1.52 4.89 8.80
C ILE A 45 -2.49 4.41 9.89
N LEU A 46 -2.13 3.34 10.61
CA LEU A 46 -2.96 2.78 11.68
C LEU A 46 -3.31 3.80 12.77
N ASN A 47 -2.35 4.67 13.10
CA ASN A 47 -2.50 5.73 14.09
C ASN A 47 -3.15 7.02 13.54
N GLY A 48 -3.50 7.08 12.26
CA GLY A 48 -4.05 8.28 11.62
C GLY A 48 -3.04 9.43 11.48
N LEU A 49 -1.74 9.15 11.57
CA LEU A 49 -0.64 10.12 11.50
C LEU A 49 -0.04 10.24 10.10
N ALA A 50 -0.29 9.26 9.23
CA ALA A 50 0.24 9.27 7.87
C ALA A 50 -0.49 10.29 6.99
N HIS A 51 0.29 11.18 6.35
CA HIS A 51 -0.22 11.95 5.22
C HIS A 51 -0.62 11.01 4.08
N SER A 52 -1.91 11.05 3.73
CA SER A 52 -2.50 10.22 2.67
C SER A 52 -3.46 11.05 1.82
N ARG A 53 -3.68 10.62 0.58
CA ARG A 53 -4.62 11.24 -0.36
C ARG A 53 -5.65 10.21 -0.79
N SER A 54 -6.89 10.67 -1.05
CA SER A 54 -7.89 9.82 -1.70
C SER A 54 -7.42 9.49 -3.11
N CYS A 55 -7.65 8.25 -3.55
CA CYS A 55 -7.42 7.81 -4.92
C CYS A 55 -8.39 8.42 -5.93
N ALA A 56 -9.49 9.06 -5.48
CA ALA A 56 -10.39 9.85 -6.33
C ALA A 56 -9.67 10.95 -7.13
N VAL A 57 -8.52 11.45 -6.64
CA VAL A 57 -7.70 12.43 -7.38
C VAL A 57 -7.00 11.83 -8.61
N LEU A 58 -7.00 10.50 -8.73
CA LEU A 58 -6.40 9.75 -9.83
C LEU A 58 -7.46 9.06 -10.69
N VAL A 59 -8.51 8.51 -10.06
CA VAL A 59 -9.59 7.75 -10.70
C VAL A 59 -10.89 8.04 -9.95
N ASP A 60 -11.90 8.59 -10.63
CA ASP A 60 -13.13 9.13 -10.00
C ASP A 60 -13.83 8.12 -9.07
N ASP A 61 -13.95 6.85 -9.47
CA ASP A 61 -14.63 5.80 -8.71
C ASP A 61 -13.78 5.14 -7.60
N ALA A 62 -12.61 5.71 -7.27
CA ALA A 62 -11.69 5.16 -6.27
C ALA A 62 -11.75 5.90 -4.92
N ALA A 63 -12.89 6.51 -4.58
CA ALA A 63 -13.00 7.40 -3.41
C ALA A 63 -12.67 6.74 -2.07
N ASP A 64 -13.02 5.45 -1.91
CA ASP A 64 -12.78 4.68 -0.68
C ASP A 64 -11.31 4.30 -0.50
N LEU A 65 -10.55 4.25 -1.59
CA LEU A 65 -9.12 3.97 -1.56
C LEU A 65 -8.33 5.23 -1.25
N ARG A 66 -7.26 5.03 -0.49
CA ARG A 66 -6.28 6.06 -0.18
C ARG A 66 -4.90 5.55 -0.54
N PHE A 67 -3.98 6.48 -0.79
CA PHE A 67 -2.57 6.15 -0.92
C PHE A 67 -1.69 7.04 -0.04
N ALA A 68 -0.61 6.45 0.47
CA ALA A 68 0.44 7.15 1.21
C ALA A 68 1.81 6.73 0.67
N ARG A 69 2.76 7.68 0.65
CA ARG A 69 4.13 7.43 0.20
C ARG A 69 4.99 6.89 1.34
N ALA A 70 5.79 5.87 1.07
CA ALA A 70 6.84 5.33 1.91
C ALA A 70 8.10 5.24 1.04
N GLY A 71 9.02 6.21 1.18
CA GLY A 71 10.18 6.35 0.31
C GLY A 71 9.83 6.29 -1.17
N GLU A 72 10.34 5.27 -1.87
CA GLU A 72 10.08 5.02 -3.30
C GLU A 72 8.87 4.11 -3.56
N HIS A 73 7.97 3.97 -2.58
CA HIS A 73 6.77 3.14 -2.70
C HIS A 73 5.49 3.90 -2.32
N PHE A 74 4.38 3.40 -2.81
CA PHE A 74 3.03 3.79 -2.44
C PHE A 74 2.32 2.61 -1.78
N LEU A 75 1.76 2.84 -0.60
CA LEU A 75 0.81 1.93 0.02
C LEU A 75 -0.59 2.39 -0.36
N VAL A 76 -1.36 1.52 -1.02
CA VAL A 76 -2.77 1.75 -1.34
C VAL A 76 -3.62 1.00 -0.31
N PHE A 77 -4.58 1.68 0.32
CA PHE A 77 -5.30 1.14 1.47
C PHE A 77 -6.74 1.65 1.61
N LEU A 78 -7.54 0.88 2.34
CA LEU A 78 -8.84 1.29 2.88
C LEU A 78 -8.65 1.71 4.35
N ASP A 79 -9.24 2.85 4.72
CA ASP A 79 -9.13 3.44 6.06
C ASP A 79 -10.50 3.37 6.76
N GLN A 80 -10.84 2.20 7.32
CA GLN A 80 -12.13 1.96 7.96
C GLN A 80 -12.07 2.25 9.47
N PRO A 81 -13.19 2.54 10.14
CA PRO A 81 -13.19 2.93 11.55
C PRO A 81 -12.44 1.97 12.49
N ASP A 82 -12.58 0.66 12.28
CA ASP A 82 -12.01 -0.37 13.15
C ASP A 82 -10.78 -1.08 12.55
N GLU A 83 -10.55 -0.96 11.23
CA GLU A 83 -9.41 -1.62 10.56
C GLU A 83 -8.81 -0.77 9.44
N VAL A 84 -7.51 -0.98 9.21
CA VAL A 84 -6.80 -0.54 7.99
C VAL A 84 -6.52 -1.78 7.15
N ILE A 85 -6.89 -1.73 5.88
CA ILE A 85 -6.63 -2.80 4.92
C ILE A 85 -5.64 -2.28 3.89
N ILE A 86 -4.40 -2.77 3.89
CA ILE A 86 -3.46 -2.48 2.80
C ILE A 86 -3.83 -3.37 1.61
N VAL A 87 -4.26 -2.73 0.53
CA VAL A 87 -4.76 -3.38 -0.68
C VAL A 87 -3.61 -3.73 -1.62
N ASP A 88 -2.63 -2.85 -1.77
CA ASP A 88 -1.45 -3.11 -2.61
C ASP A 88 -0.26 -2.22 -2.20
N ILE A 89 0.95 -2.63 -2.60
CA ILE A 89 2.19 -1.87 -2.43
C ILE A 89 2.84 -1.73 -3.81
N LEU A 90 3.11 -0.50 -4.23
CA LEU A 90 3.57 -0.20 -5.58
C LEU A 90 4.86 0.60 -5.53
N HIS A 91 5.81 0.31 -6.41
CA HIS A 91 6.97 1.19 -6.62
C HIS A 91 6.54 2.53 -7.23
N SER A 92 7.26 3.61 -6.93
CA SER A 92 6.98 4.99 -7.36
C SER A 92 7.04 5.17 -8.88
N HIS A 93 7.82 4.32 -9.54
CA HIS A 93 7.96 4.24 -10.99
C HIS A 93 6.81 3.49 -11.68
N SER A 94 5.92 2.84 -10.93
CA SER A 94 4.72 2.23 -11.48
C SER A 94 3.69 3.29 -11.87
N ASP A 95 2.86 2.97 -12.87
CA ASP A 95 1.70 3.78 -13.23
C ASP A 95 0.60 3.63 -12.16
N LEU A 96 0.65 4.50 -11.14
CA LEU A 96 -0.26 4.46 -10.00
C LEU A 96 -1.74 4.61 -10.41
N PRO A 97 -2.15 5.60 -11.24
CA PRO A 97 -3.52 5.69 -11.73
C PRO A 97 -4.02 4.40 -12.39
N ARG A 98 -3.21 3.78 -13.26
CA ARG A 98 -3.57 2.53 -13.94
C ARG A 98 -3.78 1.37 -12.95
N HIS A 99 -2.92 1.26 -11.93
CA HIS A 99 -3.07 0.22 -10.90
C HIS A 99 -4.31 0.45 -10.04
N VAL A 100 -4.55 1.69 -9.61
CA VAL A 100 -5.75 2.04 -8.84
C VAL A 100 -7.03 1.72 -9.62
N ALA A 101 -7.10 2.04 -10.92
CA ALA A 101 -8.25 1.69 -11.75
C ALA A 101 -8.49 0.18 -11.82
N ALA A 102 -7.43 -0.62 -11.91
CA ALA A 102 -7.52 -2.08 -11.87
C ALA A 102 -8.03 -2.59 -10.52
N LEU A 103 -7.59 -1.99 -9.40
CA LEU A 103 -8.06 -2.35 -8.06
C LEU A 103 -9.55 -2.06 -7.87
N VAL A 104 -10.06 -0.92 -8.35
CA VAL A 104 -11.51 -0.61 -8.31
C VAL A 104 -12.30 -1.64 -9.11
N THR A 105 -11.82 -1.99 -10.30
CA THR A 105 -12.48 -2.99 -11.16
C THR A 105 -12.55 -4.36 -10.48
N LEU A 106 -11.48 -4.77 -9.78
CA LEU A 106 -11.42 -6.03 -9.05
C LEU A 106 -12.25 -6.02 -7.76
N GLY A 107 -12.27 -4.90 -7.03
CA GLY A 107 -13.07 -4.73 -5.81
C GLY A 107 -14.58 -4.85 -6.06
N ASN A 108 -15.05 -4.42 -7.24
CA ASN A 108 -16.43 -4.61 -7.68
C ASN A 108 -16.80 -6.08 -7.96
N VAL A 109 -15.81 -6.98 -8.02
CA VAL A 109 -15.99 -8.42 -8.28
C VAL A 109 -15.89 -9.25 -6.99
N GLY A 110 -15.62 -8.61 -5.84
CA GLY A 110 -15.65 -9.22 -4.51
C GLY A 110 -14.27 -9.34 -3.86
N LEU A 111 -14.00 -8.43 -2.93
CA LEU A 111 -13.09 -8.64 -1.80
C LEU A 111 -13.88 -9.21 -0.61
#